data_AF-A0A416EJU9-F1
#
_entry.id   AF-A0A416EJU9-F1
#
_cell.length_a   1.000
_cell.length_b   1.000
_cell.length_c   1.000
_cell.angle_alpha   90.00
_cell.angle_beta   90.00
_cell.angle_gamma   90.00
#
_symmetry.space_group_name_H-M   'P 1'
#
loop_
_entity.id
_entity.type
_entity.pdbx_description
1 polymer ?
#
loop_
_entity_poly.entity_id
_entity_poly.type
_entity_poly.pdbx_seq_one_letter_code
_entity_poly.pdbx_strand_id
1 'polypeptide(L)'
;MYSDDEKVVLCGASAYEQKYYFNQDFASLPQSVQDELHIMCVMFTVEIGGIFTMWFDSDGSLQFETEAVDADAMYDEIGGALRIKQYQEEKKDLLESLELYYRVFFLGEEVPEEAFAEEDGEKPDGK
;
A
#
# COMPACT_ATOMS: atom_id res chain seq x y z
N MET A 1 -10.53 -20.62 10.14
CA MET A 1 -11.87 -20.03 9.98
C MET A 1 -11.68 -18.55 10.19
N TYR A 2 -11.59 -17.78 9.11
CA TYR A 2 -11.54 -16.32 9.17
C TYR A 2 -12.99 -15.86 9.25
N SER A 3 -13.35 -15.20 10.35
CA SER A 3 -14.67 -14.62 10.55
C SER A 3 -14.48 -13.31 11.32
N ASP A 4 -13.77 -12.40 10.64
CA ASP A 4 -14.12 -10.99 10.48
C ASP A 4 -13.93 -10.77 8.97
N ASP A 5 -15.03 -10.68 8.23
CA ASP A 5 -15.01 -10.64 6.77
C ASP A 5 -14.15 -9.46 6.27
N GLU A 6 -13.21 -9.80 5.36
CA GLU A 6 -12.60 -8.93 4.33
C GLU A 6 -11.34 -8.07 4.61
N LYS A 7 -10.63 -8.19 5.74
CA LYS A 7 -9.28 -7.56 5.87
C LYS A 7 -8.17 -8.46 5.34
N VAL A 8 -7.53 -8.07 4.23
CA VAL A 8 -6.35 -8.76 3.67
C VAL A 8 -5.10 -7.91 3.82
N VAL A 9 -4.20 -8.30 4.72
CA VAL A 9 -2.94 -7.57 4.96
C VAL A 9 -2.00 -7.70 3.77
N LEU A 10 -1.51 -6.55 3.27
CA LEU A 10 -0.48 -6.47 2.25
C LEU A 10 0.91 -6.48 2.89
N CYS A 11 1.19 -5.50 3.75
CA CYS A 11 2.46 -5.38 4.46
C CYS A 11 2.32 -4.49 5.70
N GLY A 12 3.33 -4.51 6.57
CA GLY A 12 3.38 -3.63 7.73
C GLY A 12 4.75 -3.61 8.38
N ALA A 13 5.02 -2.57 9.16
CA ALA A 13 6.23 -2.43 9.94
C ALA A 13 5.92 -2.07 11.40
N SER A 14 6.83 -2.44 12.30
CA SER A 14 6.76 -2.09 13.71
C SER A 14 8.03 -1.39 14.16
N ALA A 15 7.89 -0.17 14.70
CA ALA A 15 8.99 0.54 15.35
C ALA A 15 9.46 -0.21 16.61
N TYR A 16 8.52 -0.87 17.31
CA TYR A 16 8.79 -1.57 18.57
C TYR A 16 9.58 -2.86 18.35
N GLU A 17 9.21 -3.65 17.34
CA GLU A 17 9.90 -4.90 17.03
C GLU A 17 11.08 -4.74 16.08
N GLN A 18 11.18 -3.59 15.40
CA GLN A 18 12.14 -3.34 14.33
C GLN A 18 12.05 -4.40 13.22
N LYS A 19 10.81 -4.75 12.85
CA LYS A 19 10.50 -5.75 11.83
C LYS A 19 9.59 -5.18 10.75
N TYR A 20 9.79 -5.70 9.55
CA TYR A 20 8.90 -5.54 8.41
C TYR A 20 8.30 -6.89 8.04
N TYR A 21 7.01 -6.89 7.77
CA TYR A 21 6.25 -8.03 7.28
C TYR A 21 5.69 -7.72 5.89
N PHE A 22 5.82 -8.68 4.97
CA PHE A 22 5.21 -8.64 3.64
C PHE A 22 4.46 -9.95 3.39
N ASN A 23 3.19 -9.85 3.02
CA ASN A 23 2.35 -11.01 2.76
C ASN A 23 2.77 -11.71 1.46
N GLN A 24 3.07 -13.01 1.55
CA GLN A 24 3.57 -13.82 0.43
C GLN A 24 2.51 -14.10 -0.65
N ASP A 25 1.22 -13.88 -0.36
CA ASP A 25 0.18 -13.91 -1.40
C ASP A 25 0.40 -12.85 -2.48
N PHE A 26 1.16 -11.80 -2.15
CA PHE A 26 1.52 -10.69 -3.04
C PHE A 26 2.93 -10.84 -3.64
N ALA A 27 3.57 -12.01 -3.52
CA ALA A 27 4.94 -12.23 -4.01
C ALA A 27 5.11 -12.05 -5.52
N SER A 28 4.02 -12.06 -6.30
CA SER A 28 4.01 -11.76 -7.74
C SER A 28 4.13 -10.27 -8.07
N LEU A 29 4.00 -9.37 -7.09
CA LEU A 29 4.26 -7.95 -7.31
C LEU A 29 5.72 -7.74 -7.76
N PRO A 30 5.99 -6.81 -8.69
CA PRO A 30 7.36 -6.51 -9.11
C PRO A 30 8.26 -6.13 -7.91
N GLN A 31 9.54 -6.50 -7.97
CA GLN A 31 10.48 -6.22 -6.87
C GLN A 31 10.54 -4.73 -6.52
N SER A 32 10.48 -3.84 -7.51
CA SER A 32 10.46 -2.39 -7.28
C SER A 32 9.26 -1.93 -6.47
N VAL A 33 8.09 -2.56 -6.62
CA VAL A 33 6.88 -2.28 -5.83
C VAL A 33 7.05 -2.80 -4.41
N GLN A 34 7.59 -4.01 -4.25
CA GLN A 34 7.87 -4.57 -2.92
C GLN A 34 8.89 -3.71 -2.14
N ASP A 35 9.96 -3.26 -2.82
CA ASP A 35 10.98 -2.38 -2.24
C ASP A 35 10.38 -1.04 -1.82
N GLU A 36 9.54 -0.44 -2.67
CA GLU A 36 8.87 0.83 -2.35
C GLU A 36 7.92 0.68 -1.14
N LEU A 37 7.11 -0.39 -1.09
CA LEU A 37 6.24 -0.69 0.06
C LEU A 37 7.05 -0.88 1.35
N HIS A 38 8.20 -1.57 1.27
CA HIS A 38 9.09 -1.76 2.40
C HIS A 38 9.67 -0.43 2.88
N ILE A 39 10.18 0.40 1.97
CA ILE A 39 10.68 1.74 2.28
C ILE A 39 9.59 2.57 2.94
N MET A 40 8.38 2.62 2.36
CA MET A 40 7.27 3.37 2.91
C MET A 40 6.93 2.97 4.34
N CYS A 41 6.78 1.66 4.60
CA CYS A 41 6.41 1.16 5.92
C CYS A 41 7.49 1.44 6.97
N VAL A 42 8.75 1.14 6.63
CA VAL A 42 9.86 1.35 7.57
C VAL A 42 10.06 2.83 7.84
N MET A 43 10.11 3.67 6.79
CA MET A 43 10.28 5.11 6.95
C MET A 43 9.16 5.73 7.76
N PHE A 44 7.91 5.29 7.57
CA PHE A 44 6.78 5.73 8.39
C PHE A 44 7.05 5.44 9.87
N THR A 45 7.37 4.20 10.23
CA THR A 45 7.60 3.82 11.64
C THR A 45 8.85 4.45 12.24
N VAL A 46 9.85 4.80 11.43
CA VAL A 46 11.04 5.54 11.88
C VAL A 46 10.72 7.00 12.18
N GLU A 47 9.88 7.64 11.37
CA GLU A 47 9.51 9.04 11.53
C GLU A 47 8.44 9.24 12.61
N ILE A 48 7.48 8.32 12.70
CA ILE A 48 6.25 8.47 13.48
C ILE A 48 6.23 7.60 14.74
N GLY A 49 6.95 6.47 14.77
CA GLY A 49 6.81 5.44 15.80
C GLY A 49 5.63 4.50 15.53
N GLY A 50 5.25 3.71 16.54
CA GLY A 50 4.10 2.80 16.44
C GLY A 50 4.28 1.62 15.48
N ILE A 51 3.14 1.07 15.07
CA ILE A 51 2.97 0.05 14.05
C ILE A 51 2.21 0.68 12.90
N PHE A 52 2.65 0.41 11.67
CA PHE A 52 1.99 0.87 10.46
C PHE A 52 1.68 -0.33 9.56
N THR A 53 0.42 -0.45 9.16
CA THR A 53 -0.09 -1.58 8.37
C THR A 53 -0.84 -1.07 7.14
N MET A 54 -0.56 -1.69 6.00
CA MET A 54 -1.32 -1.51 4.75
C MET A 54 -2.10 -2.79 4.48
N TRP A 55 -3.41 -2.66 4.21
CA TRP A 55 -4.31 -3.79 4.01
C TRP A 55 -5.46 -3.44 3.06
N PHE A 56 -6.03 -4.44 2.39
CA PHE A 56 -7.19 -4.28 1.52
C PHE A 56 -8.47 -4.67 2.25
N ASP A 57 -9.54 -3.91 2.01
CA ASP A 57 -10.88 -4.26 2.45
C ASP A 57 -11.64 -5.11 1.40
N SER A 58 -12.92 -5.33 1.68
CA SER A 58 -13.94 -6.01 0.86
C SER A 58 -13.96 -5.60 -0.58
N ASP A 59 -13.94 -4.28 -0.77
CA ASP A 59 -14.20 -3.63 -2.03
C ASP A 59 -12.89 -3.48 -2.82
N GLY A 60 -11.78 -3.93 -2.24
CA GLY A 60 -10.44 -3.84 -2.79
C GLY A 60 -9.81 -2.46 -2.66
N SER A 61 -10.31 -1.61 -1.76
CA SER A 61 -9.67 -0.35 -1.42
C SER A 61 -8.51 -0.58 -0.46
N LEU A 62 -7.42 0.16 -0.68
CA LEU A 62 -6.21 0.07 0.11
C LEU A 62 -6.28 1.00 1.32
N GLN A 63 -6.27 0.40 2.50
CA GLN A 63 -6.39 1.06 3.78
C GLN A 63 -5.04 1.17 4.49
N PHE A 64 -4.90 2.24 5.25
CA PHE A 64 -3.76 2.49 6.13
C PHE A 64 -4.22 2.48 7.58
N GLU A 65 -3.46 1.79 8.43
CA GLU A 65 -3.75 1.69 9.85
C GLU A 65 -2.48 1.95 10.66
N THR A 66 -2.63 2.72 11.74
CA THR A 66 -1.58 2.94 12.71
C THR A 66 -2.04 2.50 14.09
N GLU A 67 -1.17 1.80 14.79
CA GLU A 67 -1.41 1.36 16.16
C GLU A 67 -0.23 1.78 17.03
N ALA A 68 -0.52 2.21 18.25
CA ALA A 68 0.49 2.53 19.25
C ALA A 68 0.07 1.97 20.60
N VAL A 69 1.06 1.66 21.44
CA VAL A 69 0.77 1.26 22.83
C VAL A 69 0.27 2.46 23.63
N ASP A 70 -0.58 2.21 24.62
CA ASP A 70 -1.09 3.27 25.49
C ASP A 70 0.05 4.07 26.14
N ALA A 71 -0.06 5.40 26.09
CA ALA A 71 0.93 6.34 26.61
C ALA A 71 2.32 6.28 25.93
N ASP A 72 2.39 5.86 24.66
CA ASP A 72 3.62 5.96 23.87
C ASP A 72 4.01 7.44 23.61
N ALA A 73 5.05 7.90 24.31
CA ALA A 73 5.59 9.25 24.12
C ALA A 73 6.41 9.41 22.83
N MET A 74 6.77 8.31 22.17
CA MET A 74 7.50 8.30 20.90
C MET A 74 6.57 8.28 19.68
N TYR A 75 5.27 7.99 19.86
CA TYR A 75 4.31 7.97 18.78
C TYR A 75 3.76 9.38 18.50
N ASP A 76 3.91 9.85 17.26
CA ASP A 76 3.32 11.12 16.80
C ASP A 76 2.02 10.87 16.04
N GLU A 77 0.89 10.85 16.74
CA GLU A 77 -0.43 10.61 16.14
C GLU A 77 -0.78 11.64 15.04
N ILE A 78 -0.45 12.92 15.26
CA ILE A 78 -0.76 13.99 14.30
C ILE A 78 0.17 13.88 13.08
N GLY A 79 1.46 13.66 13.32
CA GLY A 79 2.45 13.42 12.27
C GLY A 79 2.09 12.21 11.43
N GLY A 80 1.62 11.12 12.04
CA GLY A 80 1.17 9.92 11.36
C GLY A 80 0.01 10.18 10.39
N ALA A 81 -1.04 10.86 10.86
CA ALA A 81 -2.17 11.21 10.01
C ALA A 81 -1.77 12.14 8.84
N LEU A 82 -0.84 13.08 9.07
CA LEU A 82 -0.30 13.93 8.00
C LEU A 82 0.56 13.15 7.00
N ARG A 83 1.38 12.22 7.50
CA ARG A 83 2.26 11.40 6.66
C ARG A 83 1.47 10.44 5.77
N ILE A 84 0.38 9.85 6.28
CA ILE A 84 -0.54 9.05 5.46
C ILE A 84 -1.11 9.88 4.31
N LYS A 85 -1.58 11.10 4.58
CA LYS A 85 -2.10 11.99 3.52
C LYS A 85 -1.05 12.32 2.47
N GLN A 86 0.19 12.58 2.90
CA GLN A 86 1.30 12.80 1.97
C GLN A 86 1.55 11.57 1.09
N TYR A 87 1.55 10.36 1.66
CA TYR A 87 1.67 9.14 0.85
C TYR A 87 0.51 8.96 -0.13
N GLN A 88 -0.72 9.25 0.27
CA GLN A 88 -1.89 9.21 -0.61
C GLN A 88 -1.75 10.17 -1.80
N GLU A 89 -1.11 11.34 -1.59
CA GLU A 89 -0.86 12.32 -2.66
C GLU A 89 0.37 11.96 -3.51
N GLU A 90 1.52 11.68 -2.89
CA GLU A 90 2.80 11.46 -3.56
C GLU A 90 2.90 10.10 -4.26
N LYS A 91 2.19 9.09 -3.77
CA LYS A 91 2.24 7.70 -4.25
C LYS A 91 0.92 7.28 -4.88
N LYS A 92 0.08 8.23 -5.27
CA LYS A 92 -1.26 7.99 -5.84
C LYS A 92 -1.26 6.88 -6.90
N ASP A 93 -0.42 6.99 -7.92
CA ASP A 93 -0.36 6.02 -9.03
C ASP A 93 -0.01 4.60 -8.55
N LEU A 94 0.91 4.48 -7.57
CA LEU A 94 1.28 3.21 -6.96
C LEU A 94 0.10 2.60 -6.20
N LEU A 95 -0.56 3.41 -5.36
CA LEU A 95 -1.69 2.96 -4.53
C LEU A 95 -2.87 2.55 -5.40
N GLU A 96 -3.23 3.34 -6.41
CA GLU A 96 -4.29 3.00 -7.38
C GLU A 96 -3.94 1.73 -8.18
N SER A 97 -2.67 1.55 -8.56
CA SER A 97 -2.21 0.33 -9.22
C SER A 97 -2.31 -0.91 -8.31
N LEU A 98 -2.04 -0.76 -7.01
CA LEU A 98 -2.17 -1.83 -6.03
C LEU A 98 -3.64 -2.23 -5.80
N GLU A 99 -4.55 -1.25 -5.73
CA GLU A 99 -6.00 -1.49 -5.65
C GLU A 99 -6.52 -2.19 -6.91
N LEU A 100 -6.11 -1.73 -8.10
CA LEU A 100 -6.48 -2.41 -9.36
C LEU A 100 -5.94 -3.84 -9.41
N TYR A 101 -4.67 -4.04 -9.03
CA TYR A 101 -4.07 -5.37 -8.94
C TYR A 101 -4.88 -6.28 -8.01
N TYR A 102 -5.25 -5.81 -6.82
CA TYR A 102 -6.02 -6.61 -5.88
C TYR A 102 -7.41 -6.96 -6.44
N ARG A 103 -8.14 -5.98 -6.99
CA ARG A 103 -9.46 -6.21 -7.58
C ARG A 103 -9.44 -7.22 -8.74
N VAL A 104 -8.43 -7.16 -9.61
CA VAL A 104 -8.32 -8.08 -10.75
C VAL A 104 -7.87 -9.47 -10.31
N PHE A 105 -6.80 -9.58 -9.50
CA PHE A 105 -6.17 -10.86 -9.20
C PHE A 105 -6.76 -11.60 -7.99
N PHE A 106 -7.39 -10.88 -7.05
CA PHE A 106 -7.97 -11.46 -5.84
C PHE A 106 -9.49 -11.46 -5.87
N LEU A 107 -10.14 -10.38 -6.36
CA LEU A 107 -11.60 -10.32 -6.44
C LEU A 107 -12.15 -10.82 -7.78
N GLY A 108 -11.31 -10.94 -8.81
CA GLY A 108 -11.71 -11.45 -10.13
C GLY A 108 -12.52 -10.45 -10.96
N GLU A 109 -12.37 -9.14 -10.69
CA GLU A 109 -12.97 -8.09 -11.50
C GLU A 109 -12.37 -8.06 -12.92
N GLU A 110 -13.18 -7.68 -13.91
CA GLU A 110 -12.69 -7.42 -15.26
C GLU A 110 -11.80 -6.17 -15.26
N VAL A 111 -10.70 -6.23 -16.00
CA VAL A 111 -9.80 -5.08 -16.15
C VAL A 111 -10.56 -3.96 -16.87
N PRO A 112 -10.63 -2.73 -16.30
CA PRO A 112 -11.29 -1.62 -16.97
C PRO A 112 -10.66 -1.35 -18.33
N GLU A 113 -11.47 -1.07 -19.36
CA GLU A 113 -10.95 -0.76 -20.71
C GLU A 113 -9.94 0.41 -20.69
N GLU A 114 -10.12 1.36 -19.76
CA GLU A 114 -9.24 2.52 -19.57
C GLU A 114 -7.81 2.14 -19.14
N ALA A 115 -7.62 0.99 -18.50
CA ALA A 115 -6.29 0.51 -18.12
C ALA A 115 -5.45 0.02 -19.32
N PHE A 116 -6.08 -0.22 -20.48
CA PHE A 116 -5.43 -0.58 -21.74
C PHE A 116 -5.20 0.61 -22.68
N ALA A 117 -5.56 1.83 -22.26
CA ALA A 117 -5.30 3.03 -23.05
C ALA A 117 -3.80 3.37 -23.00
N GLU A 118 -3.00 2.70 -23.82
CA GLU A 118 -1.64 3.16 -24.12
C GLU A 118 -1.71 4.55 -24.78
N GLU A 119 -0.78 5.45 -24.42
CA GLU A 119 -0.51 6.68 -25.16
C GLU A 119 0.01 6.32 -26.56
N ASP A 120 -0.91 6.00 -27.47
CA ASP A 120 -0.64 5.91 -28.91
C ASP A 120 -0.24 7.30 -29.42
N GLY A 121 1.07 7.57 -29.49
CA GLY A 121 1.48 8.96 -29.68
C GLY A 121 2.84 9.30 -30.30
N GLU A 122 3.72 8.37 -30.68
CA GLU A 122 4.89 8.77 -31.47
C GLU A 122 5.07 7.89 -32.71
N LYS A 123 4.40 8.30 -33.79
CA LYS A 123 4.75 7.85 -35.14
C LYS A 123 6.17 8.36 -35.43
N PRO A 124 7.12 7.51 -35.85
CA PRO A 124 8.38 8.01 -36.37
C PRO A 124 8.09 8.80 -37.65
N ASP A 125 8.36 10.10 -37.63
CA ASP A 125 8.37 10.95 -38.82
C ASP A 125 9.46 10.44 -39.77
N GLY A 126 9.05 9.57 -40.69
CA GLY A 126 9.83 9.24 -41.86
C GLY A 126 9.56 10.26 -42.97
N LYS A 127 10.44 11.26 -43.11
CA LYS A 127 11.12 11.57 -44.38
C LYS A 127 12.23 12.61 -44.23
#